data_AF-A0A4R6JX52-F1
#
_entry.id   AF-A0A4R6JX52-F1
#
_cell.length_a   1.000
_cell.length_b   1.000
_cell.length_c   1.000
_cell.angle_alpha   90.00
_cell.angle_beta   90.00
_cell.angle_gamma   90.00
#
_symmetry.space_group_name_H-M   'P 1'
#
loop_
_entity.id
_entity.type
_entity.pdbx_description
1 polymer ?
#
loop_
_entity_poly.entity_id
_entity_poly.type
_entity_poly.pdbx_seq_one_letter_code
_entity_poly.pdbx_strand_id
1 'polypeptide(L)' 'MLDDLEAAARAYHQAQEAVTEAQQRVTQAREAVPVARDRLAKEIVRATLAGARQVDVMAASGYSREQVRRILRAAGVEAQ' A
#
# COMPACT_ATOMS: atom_id res chain seq x y z
N MET A 1 45.80 11.45 -18.32
CA MET A 1 44.69 11.85 -17.44
C MET A 1 43.40 11.28 -17.99
N LEU A 2 43.13 10.01 -17.65
CA LEU A 2 41.83 9.36 -17.86
C LEU A 2 41.15 9.03 -16.52
N ASP A 3 41.89 9.17 -15.41
CA ASP A 3 41.43 8.79 -14.07
C ASP A 3 40.17 9.54 -13.65
N ASP A 4 40.05 10.82 -13.99
CA ASP A 4 38.85 11.63 -13.73
C ASP A 4 37.64 11.14 -14.54
N LEU A 5 37.86 10.75 -15.80
CA LEU A 5 36.80 10.20 -16.66
C LEU A 5 36.34 8.83 -16.15
N GLU A 6 37.28 7.96 -15.76
CA GLU A 6 36.96 6.65 -15.20
C GLU A 6 36.22 6.77 -13.86
N ALA A 7 36.63 7.72 -13.00
CA ALA A 7 35.93 7.99 -11.75
C ALA A 7 34.50 8.48 -12.00
N ALA A 8 34.31 9.42 -12.94
CA ALA A 8 33.00 9.91 -13.33
C ALA A 8 32.11 8.80 -13.93
N ALA A 9 32.67 7.94 -14.79
CA ALA A 9 31.95 6.81 -15.38
C ALA A 9 31.50 5.80 -14.31
N ARG A 10 32.38 5.45 -13.36
CA ARG A 10 32.02 4.57 -12.24
C ARG A 10 30.90 5.17 -11.39
N ALA A 11 30.99 6.45 -11.04
CA ALA A 11 29.96 7.13 -10.26
C ALA A 11 28.61 7.16 -11.01
N TYR A 12 28.63 7.39 -12.32
CA TYR A 12 27.44 7.36 -13.15
C TYR A 12 26.77 5.98 -13.17
N HIS A 13 27.54 4.91 -13.39
CA HIS A 13 26.99 3.56 -13.41
C HIS A 13 26.43 3.15 -12.04
N GLN A 14 27.12 3.47 -10.96
CA GLN A 14 26.61 3.24 -9.60
C GLN A 14 25.30 3.99 -9.35
N ALA A 15 25.19 5.24 -9.79
CA ALA A 15 23.96 6.00 -9.68
C ALA A 15 22.81 5.39 -10.51
N GLN A 16 23.09 4.88 -11.71
CA GLN A 16 22.10 4.18 -12.53
C GLN A 16 21.61 2.89 -11.86
N GLU A 17 22.52 2.07 -11.35
CA GLU A 17 22.19 0.83 -10.64
C GLU A 17 21.29 1.13 -9.43
N ALA A 18 21.65 2.14 -8.63
CA ALA A 18 20.84 2.57 -7.49
C ALA A 18 19.42 3.03 -7.89
N VAL A 19 19.28 3.73 -9.03
CA VAL A 19 17.97 4.12 -9.57
C VAL A 19 17.16 2.89 -9.98
N THR A 20 17.77 1.94 -10.70
CA THR A 20 17.11 0.70 -11.12
C THR A 20 16.62 -0.11 -9.91
N GLU A 21 17.45 -0.27 -8.88
CA GLU A 21 17.03 -0.94 -7.64
C GLU A 21 15.88 -0.22 -6.93
N ALA A 22 15.95 1.12 -6.84
CA ALA A 22 14.89 1.90 -6.22
C ALA A 22 13.56 1.76 -6.98
N GLN A 23 13.60 1.74 -8.32
CA GLN A 23 12.42 1.50 -9.15
C GLN A 23 11.84 0.11 -8.91
N GLN A 24 12.67 -0.93 -8.80
CA GLN A 24 12.21 -2.28 -8.48
C GLN A 24 11.52 -2.33 -7.11
N ARG A 25 12.10 -1.70 -6.08
CA ARG A 25 11.48 -1.61 -4.75
C ARG A 25 10.13 -0.88 -4.78
N VAL A 26 10.03 0.22 -5.54
CA VAL A 26 8.77 0.96 -5.71
C VAL A 26 7.73 0.11 -6.42
N THR A 27 8.10 -0.63 -7.47
CA THR A 27 7.19 -1.53 -8.19
C THR A 27 6.65 -2.61 -7.26
N GLN A 28 7.53 -3.30 -6.52
CA GLN A 28 7.11 -4.31 -5.54
C GLN A 28 6.19 -3.74 -4.47
N ALA A 29 6.52 -2.56 -3.93
CA ALA A 29 5.66 -1.89 -2.95
C ALA A 29 4.29 -1.54 -3.52
N ARG A 30 4.23 -1.05 -4.77
CA ARG A 30 2.98 -0.74 -5.47
C ARG A 30 2.10 -1.97 -5.66
N GLU A 31 2.70 -3.12 -5.97
CA GLU A 31 1.98 -4.40 -6.10
C GLU A 31 1.45 -4.92 -4.75
N ALA A 32 2.16 -4.65 -3.65
CA ALA A 32 1.73 -5.04 -2.31
C ALA A 32 0.53 -4.23 -1.77
N VAL A 33 0.39 -2.96 -2.18
CA VAL A 33 -0.71 -2.07 -1.74
C VAL A 33 -2.11 -2.66 -1.96
N PRO A 34 -2.50 -3.12 -3.17
CA PRO A 34 -3.84 -3.68 -3.39
C PRO A 34 -4.08 -4.94 -2.55
N VAL A 35 -3.06 -5.78 -2.34
CA VAL A 35 -3.16 -6.98 -1.48
C VAL A 35 -3.41 -6.59 -0.02
N ALA A 36 -2.64 -5.63 0.49
CA ALA A 36 -2.82 -5.11 1.85
C ALA A 36 -4.19 -4.45 2.03
N ARG A 37 -4.66 -3.71 1.02
CA ARG A 37 -5.98 -3.08 1.02
C ARG A 37 -7.13 -4.10 1.04
N ASP A 38 -7.02 -5.18 0.26
CA ASP A 38 -7.99 -6.28 0.26
C ASP A 38 -8.04 -6.98 1.63
N ARG A 39 -6.86 -7.26 2.22
CA ARG A 39 -6.77 -7.81 3.58
C ARG A 39 -7.44 -6.89 4.61
N LEU A 40 -7.18 -5.58 4.56
CA LEU A 40 -7.81 -4.62 5.45
C LEU A 40 -9.34 -4.63 5.31
N ALA A 41 -9.86 -4.65 4.07
CA ALA A 41 -11.30 -4.72 3.83
C ALA A 41 -11.94 -5.99 4.45
N LYS A 42 -11.28 -7.15 4.33
CA LYS A 42 -11.73 -8.40 4.96
C LYS A 42 -11.78 -8.32 6.47
N GLU A 43 -10.79 -7.71 7.11
CA GLU A 43 -10.78 -7.54 8.57
C GLU A 43 -11.83 -6.51 9.04
N ILE A 44 -12.10 -5.45 8.27
CA ILE A 44 -13.20 -4.52 8.54
C ILE A 44 -14.55 -5.26 8.58
N VAL A 45 -14.81 -6.10 7.56
CA VAL A 45 -16.02 -6.92 7.49
C VAL A 45 -16.09 -7.87 8.67
N ARG A 46 -15.01 -8.61 8.98
CA ARG A 46 -14.96 -9.54 10.11
C ARG A 46 -15.23 -8.83 11.44
N ALA A 47 -14.58 -7.70 11.70
CA ALA A 47 -14.79 -6.93 12.92
C ALA A 47 -16.24 -6.48 13.07
N THR A 48 -16.86 -6.04 11.97
CA THR A 48 -18.26 -5.59 11.96
C THR A 48 -19.22 -6.76 12.24
N LEU A 49 -19.01 -7.92 11.60
CA LEU A 49 -19.78 -9.14 11.86
C LEU A 49 -19.59 -9.67 13.29
N ALA A 50 -18.44 -9.41 13.91
CA ALA A 50 -18.18 -9.72 15.31
C ALA A 50 -18.82 -8.69 16.29
N GLY A 51 -19.55 -7.69 15.79
CA GLY A 51 -20.25 -6.70 16.60
C GLY A 51 -19.41 -5.49 17.02
N ALA A 52 -18.24 -5.26 16.42
CA ALA A 52 -17.47 -4.05 16.66
C ALA A 52 -18.27 -2.81 16.26
N ARG A 53 -18.21 -1.74 17.07
CA ARG A 53 -18.89 -0.49 16.75
C ARG A 53 -18.20 0.17 15.56
N GLN A 54 -18.99 0.77 14.67
CA GLN A 54 -18.47 1.42 13.46
C GLN A 54 -17.42 2.53 13.77
N VAL A 55 -17.56 3.23 14.90
CA VAL A 55 -16.58 4.25 15.33
C VAL A 55 -15.22 3.66 15.67
N ASP A 56 -15.19 2.45 16.26
CA ASP A 56 -13.95 1.76 16.63
C ASP A 56 -13.27 1.20 15.37
N VAL A 57 -14.05 0.67 14.43
CA VAL A 57 -13.57 0.22 13.12
C VAL A 57 -12.95 1.37 12.33
N MET A 58 -13.58 2.55 12.32
CA MET A 58 -13.04 3.75 11.67
C MET A 58 -11.72 4.18 12.34
N ALA A 59 -11.67 4.22 13.67
CA ALA A 59 -10.46 4.62 14.40
C ALA A 59 -9.28 3.66 14.14
N ALA A 60 -9.53 2.35 14.10
CA ALA A 60 -8.49 1.35 13.86
C ALA A 60 -8.02 1.29 12.41
N SER A 61 -8.94 1.44 11.44
CA SER A 61 -8.61 1.35 10.01
C SER A 61 -8.11 2.66 9.40
N GLY A 62 -8.40 3.80 10.03
CA GLY A 62 -8.15 5.13 9.47
C GLY A 62 -9.08 5.49 8.30
N TYR A 63 -10.07 4.65 7.98
CA TYR A 63 -11.03 4.94 6.92
C TYR A 63 -12.18 5.82 7.41
N SER A 64 -12.64 6.68 6.52
CA SER A 64 -13.86 7.45 6.73
C SER A 64 -15.08 6.53 6.83
N ARG A 65 -16.16 7.02 7.45
CA ARG A 65 -17.42 6.28 7.57
C ARG A 65 -17.93 5.77 6.22
N GLU A 66 -17.87 6.60 5.19
CA GLU A 66 -18.36 6.21 3.86
C GLU A 66 -17.49 5.12 3.22
N GLN A 67 -16.17 5.17 3.41
CA GLN A 67 -15.29 4.09 2.94
C GLN A 67 -15.61 2.76 3.62
N VAL A 68 -15.86 2.78 4.94
CA VAL A 68 -16.28 1.57 5.68
C VAL A 68 -17.62 1.05 5.15
N ARG A 69 -18.65 1.90 5.03
CA ARG A 69 -19.97 1.49 4.50
C ARG A 69 -19.89 0.92 3.09
N ARG A 70 -19.13 1.56 2.21
CA ARG A 70 -18.92 1.04 0.84
C ARG A 70 -18.30 -0.36 0.85
N ILE A 71 -17.35 -0.64 1.74
CA ILE A 71 -16.77 -1.98 1.91
C ILE A 71 -17.84 -2.96 2.43
N LEU A 72 -18.62 -2.56 3.43
CA LEU A 72 -19.67 -3.41 4.00
C LEU A 72 -20.78 -3.74 3.00
N ARG A 73 -21.22 -2.76 2.18
CA ARG A 73 -22.18 -2.96 1.08
C ARG A 73 -21.61 -3.90 0.01
N ALA A 74 -20.37 -3.69 -0.39
CA ALA A 74 -19.70 -4.57 -1.37
C ALA A 74 -19.58 -6.01 -0.85
N ALA A 75 -19.49 -6.20 0.46
CA ALA A 75 -19.48 -7.50 1.13
C ALA A 75 -20.89 -8.04 1.46
N GLY A 76 -21.97 -7.31 1.13
CA GLY A 76 -23.35 -7.72 1.40
C GLY A 76 -23.77 -7.66 2.87
N VAL A 77 -23.01 -6.96 3.73
CA VAL A 77 -23.31 -6.82 5.17
C VAL A 77 -24.32 -5.70 5.42
N GLU A 78 -24.20 -4.59 4.70
CA GLU A 78 -25.18 -3.49 4.72
C GLU A 78 -25.99 -3.48 3.43
N ALA A 79 -27.26 -3.04 3.50
CA ALA A 79 -28.08 -2.81 2.32
C ALA A 79 -27.50 -1.69 1.43
N GLN A 80 -27.71 -1.81 0.11
CA GLN A 80 -27.22 -0.84 -0.87
C GLN A 80 -27.80 0.56 -0.64
#